data_AF-X1G9H4-F1
#
_entry.id   AF-X1G9H4-F1
#
_cell.length_a   1.000
_cell.length_b   1.000
_cell.length_c   1.000
_cell.angle_alpha   90.00
_cell.angle_beta   90.00
_cell.angle_gamma   90.00
#
_symmetry.space_group_name_H-M   'P 1'
#
loop_
_entity.id
_entity.type
_entity.pdbx_description
1 polymer ?
#
loop_
_entity_poly.entity_id
_entity_poly.type
_entity_poly.pdbx_seq_one_letter_code
_entity_poly.pdbx_strand_id
1 'polypeptide(L)'
;MTEIAFFRGLYNDTAHFLKKWYGKIAFFGNIDVVLLTTGTKEEIKVEVKKHLDGLKEGGGYIIGSSTSIFKGIPPKNYLAMVNAAIEHGKYIKEG
;
A
#
# COMPACT_ATOMS: atom_id res chain seq x y z
N MET A 1 -26.40 0.81 -5.40
CA MET A 1 -26.25 2.25 -5.10
C MET A 1 -25.94 2.42 -3.62
N THR A 2 -24.66 2.27 -3.20
CA THR A 2 -24.00 2.83 -1.96
C THR A 2 -22.75 2.04 -1.52
N GLU A 3 -21.82 1.70 -2.41
CA GLU A 3 -20.47 1.27 -1.95
C GLU A 3 -19.31 1.84 -2.79
N ILE A 4 -19.58 2.27 -4.03
CA ILE A 4 -18.57 2.83 -4.94
C ILE A 4 -18.09 4.23 -4.49
N ALA A 5 -18.81 4.90 -3.58
CA ALA A 5 -18.54 6.29 -3.22
C ALA A 5 -17.48 6.49 -2.12
N PHE A 6 -17.08 5.45 -1.38
CA PHE A 6 -16.07 5.59 -0.30
C PHE A 6 -14.62 5.41 -0.77
N PHE A 7 -14.42 5.01 -2.03
CA PHE A 7 -13.09 4.81 -2.64
C PHE A 7 -12.48 6.09 -3.23
N ARG A 8 -13.02 7.26 -2.91
CA ARG A 8 -12.83 8.50 -3.69
C ARG A 8 -11.79 9.48 -3.16
N GLY A 9 -10.71 9.01 -2.53
CA GLY A 9 -9.64 9.92 -2.12
C GLY A 9 -8.45 9.25 -1.46
N LEU A 10 -7.70 8.42 -2.20
CA LEU A 10 -6.26 8.07 -2.01
C LEU A 10 -5.83 6.85 -2.82
N TYR A 11 -6.75 6.16 -3.51
CA TYR A 11 -6.39 5.21 -4.55
C TYR A 11 -6.36 5.96 -5.87
N ASN A 12 -5.15 6.20 -6.38
CA ASN A 12 -4.97 6.26 -7.83
C ASN A 12 -5.67 5.04 -8.46
N ASP A 13 -5.95 5.09 -9.76
CA ASP A 13 -6.51 3.99 -10.56
C ASP A 13 -5.67 2.68 -10.51
N THR A 14 -4.72 2.53 -9.59
CA THR A 14 -3.88 1.37 -9.30
C THR A 14 -4.68 0.07 -9.24
N ALA A 15 -5.82 0.01 -8.55
CA ALA A 15 -6.64 -1.21 -8.51
C ALA A 15 -7.22 -1.54 -9.91
N HIS A 16 -7.69 -0.52 -10.63
CA HIS A 16 -8.19 -0.66 -12.00
C HIS A 16 -7.08 -1.14 -12.95
N PHE A 17 -5.91 -0.52 -12.90
CA PHE A 17 -4.77 -0.87 -13.75
C PHE A 17 -4.13 -2.20 -13.37
N LEU A 18 -4.01 -2.52 -12.09
CA LEU A 18 -3.53 -3.81 -11.62
C LEU A 18 -4.41 -4.93 -12.19
N LYS A 19 -5.73 -4.79 -12.11
CA LYS A 19 -6.67 -5.72 -12.73
C LYS A 19 -6.51 -5.80 -14.25
N LYS A 20 -6.35 -4.65 -14.92
CA LYS A 20 -6.18 -4.58 -16.38
C LYS A 20 -4.89 -5.23 -16.88
N TRP A 21 -3.82 -5.17 -16.10
CA TRP A 21 -2.47 -5.64 -16.48
C TRP A 21 -1.99 -6.84 -15.68
N TYR A 22 -2.89 -7.50 -14.95
CA TYR A 22 -2.60 -8.67 -14.13
C TYR A 22 -1.88 -9.77 -14.94
N GLY A 23 -0.87 -10.38 -14.33
CA GLY A 23 -0.04 -11.41 -14.96
C GLY A 23 0.92 -10.92 -16.06
N LYS A 24 0.94 -9.62 -16.38
CA LYS A 24 1.84 -9.03 -17.38
C LYS A 24 2.90 -8.12 -16.78
N ILE A 25 2.51 -7.31 -15.80
CA ILE A 25 3.42 -6.42 -15.05
C ILE A 25 3.06 -6.46 -13.57
N ALA A 26 4.00 -6.03 -12.73
CA ALA A 26 3.75 -5.76 -11.32
C ALA A 26 3.72 -4.24 -11.06
N PHE A 27 2.90 -3.83 -10.11
CA PHE A 27 2.82 -2.45 -9.63
C PHE A 27 3.62 -2.33 -8.32
N PHE A 28 4.42 -1.27 -8.22
CA PHE A 28 5.24 -0.97 -7.04
C PHE A 28 4.84 0.40 -6.45
N GLY A 29 4.77 0.50 -5.12
CA GLY A 29 4.38 1.72 -4.41
C GLY A 29 3.16 1.48 -3.50
N ASN A 30 2.39 2.48 -3.07
CA ASN A 30 2.48 3.93 -3.26
C ASN A 30 2.21 4.66 -1.92
N ILE A 31 2.72 4.13 -0.81
CA ILE A 31 2.53 4.71 0.53
C ILE A 31 3.08 6.13 0.57
N ASP A 32 2.23 7.09 0.94
CA ASP A 32 2.55 8.51 0.87
C ASP A 32 3.75 8.86 1.77
N VAL A 33 4.78 9.47 1.18
CA VAL A 33 5.94 9.96 1.92
C VAL A 33 5.61 11.08 2.90
N VAL A 34 4.51 11.83 2.69
CA VAL A 34 4.02 12.81 3.67
C VAL A 34 3.58 12.07 4.94
N LEU A 35 2.79 11.01 4.80
CA LEU A 35 2.41 10.14 5.93
C LEU A 35 3.65 9.56 6.62
N LEU A 36 4.65 9.10 5.85
CA LEU A 36 5.89 8.58 6.43
C LEU A 36 6.71 9.66 7.14
N THR A 37 6.56 10.94 6.78
CA THR A 37 7.28 12.07 7.39
C THR A 37 6.63 12.49 8.71
N THR A 38 5.30 12.63 8.76
CA THR A 38 4.60 13.28 9.88
C THR A 38 3.66 12.36 10.66
N GLY A 39 3.32 11.19 10.11
CA GLY A 39 2.35 10.27 10.70
C GLY A 39 2.87 9.52 11.92
N THR A 40 1.91 9.05 12.72
CA THR A 40 2.11 8.08 13.80
C THR A 40 2.33 6.67 13.25
N LYS A 41 2.85 5.76 14.08
CA LYS A 41 3.05 4.36 13.67
C LYS A 41 1.72 3.67 13.34
N GLU A 42 0.68 4.03 14.08
CA GLU A 42 -0.67 3.49 13.96
C GLU A 42 -1.30 3.93 12.63
N GLU A 43 -1.21 5.21 12.27
CA GLU A 43 -1.69 5.72 10.98
C GLU A 43 -0.96 5.05 9.81
N ILE A 44 0.37 4.89 9.91
CA ILE A 44 1.18 4.19 8.90
C ILE A 44 0.72 2.73 8.76
N LYS A 45 0.51 2.03 9.88
CA LYS A 45 0.04 0.64 9.88
C LYS A 45 -1.35 0.52 9.23
N VAL A 46 -2.27 1.42 9.57
CA VAL A 46 -3.61 1.45 8.99
C VAL A 46 -3.55 1.66 7.48
N GLU A 47 -2.75 2.62 7.00
CA GLU A 47 -2.65 2.91 5.57
C GLU A 47 -1.99 1.76 4.79
N VAL A 48 -0.96 1.13 5.36
CA VAL A 48 -0.32 -0.06 4.78
C VAL A 48 -1.30 -1.21 4.67
N LYS A 49 -2.03 -1.51 5.75
CA LYS A 49 -3.04 -2.58 5.74
C LYS A 49 -4.11 -2.32 4.68
N LYS A 50 -4.59 -1.08 4.59
CA LYS A 50 -5.60 -0.66 3.62
C LYS A 50 -5.11 -0.87 2.17
N HIS A 51 -3.86 -0.54 1.86
CA HIS A 51 -3.27 -0.81 0.55
C HIS A 51 -3.18 -2.31 0.25
N LEU A 52 -2.67 -3.08 1.22
CA LEU A 52 -2.53 -4.52 1.06
C LEU A 52 -3.88 -5.20 0.87
N ASP A 53 -4.88 -4.88 1.67
CA ASP A 53 -6.23 -5.48 1.56
C ASP A 53 -6.88 -5.15 0.20
N GLY A 54 -6.61 -3.97 -0.37
CA GLY A 54 -7.20 -3.57 -1.65
C GLY A 54 -6.43 -4.02 -2.90
N LEU A 55 -5.14 -4.33 -2.78
CA LEU A 55 -4.25 -4.51 -3.94
C LEU A 55 -3.48 -5.83 -3.95
N LYS A 56 -3.35 -6.54 -2.82
CA LYS A 56 -2.54 -7.76 -2.78
C LYS A 56 -3.23 -8.96 -3.42
N GLU A 57 -4.55 -9.02 -3.47
CA GLU A 57 -5.25 -10.23 -3.90
C GLU A 57 -4.84 -10.63 -5.33
N GLY A 58 -4.53 -11.92 -5.53
CA GLY A 58 -4.02 -12.44 -6.80
C GLY A 58 -2.54 -12.14 -7.09
N GLY A 59 -1.89 -11.20 -6.39
CA GLY A 59 -0.50 -10.82 -6.67
C GLY A 59 -0.35 -9.74 -7.74
N GLY A 60 0.90 -9.48 -8.14
CA GLY A 60 1.22 -8.36 -9.04
C GLY A 60 1.30 -7.00 -8.36
N TYR A 61 1.20 -6.93 -7.03
CA TYR A 61 1.41 -5.71 -6.25
C TYR A 61 2.57 -5.88 -5.26
N ILE A 62 3.47 -4.90 -5.25
CA ILE A 62 4.61 -4.80 -4.37
C ILE A 62 4.48 -3.49 -3.59
N ILE A 63 4.31 -3.59 -2.27
CA ILE A 63 4.20 -2.40 -1.44
C ILE A 63 5.52 -1.63 -1.37
N GLY A 64 5.43 -0.31 -1.45
CA GLY A 64 6.56 0.60 -1.34
C GLY A 64 6.09 2.04 -1.10
N SER A 65 7.03 2.97 -0.92
CA SER A 65 6.72 4.40 -0.84
C SER A 65 6.28 4.96 -2.20
N SER A 66 5.57 6.08 -2.19
CA SER A 66 5.12 6.79 -3.40
C SER A 66 6.27 7.40 -4.21
N THR A 67 7.42 7.61 -3.56
CA THR A 67 8.66 8.08 -4.18
C THR A 67 9.86 7.65 -3.33
N SER A 68 11.05 8.17 -3.65
CA SER A 68 12.30 7.91 -2.91
C SER A 68 12.18 8.26 -1.43
N ILE A 69 12.76 7.41 -0.58
CA ILE A 69 12.93 7.71 0.84
C ILE A 69 14.06 8.73 1.00
N PHE A 70 13.79 9.83 1.71
CA PHE A 70 14.74 10.92 1.90
C PHE A 70 14.94 11.23 3.39
N LYS A 71 15.95 12.06 3.70
CA LYS A 71 16.39 12.38 5.07
C LYS A 71 15.28 12.89 6.01
N GLY A 72 14.21 13.46 5.46
CA GLY A 72 13.07 13.95 6.24
C GLY A 72 12.17 12.85 6.81
N ILE A 73 12.28 11.61 6.31
CA ILE A 73 11.47 10.49 6.81
C ILE A 73 12.14 9.89 8.05
N PRO A 74 11.50 9.93 9.23
CA PRO A 74 12.05 9.30 10.42
C PRO A 74 12.24 7.78 10.20
N PRO A 75 13.41 7.20 10.53
CA PRO A 75 13.64 5.76 10.34
C PRO A 75 12.59 4.88 11.03
N LYS A 76 12.09 5.31 12.20
CA LYS A 76 11.02 4.62 12.94
C LYS A 76 9.71 4.52 12.16
N ASN A 77 9.41 5.49 11.30
CA ASN A 77 8.18 5.53 10.50
C ASN A 77 8.33 4.62 9.29
N TYR A 78 9.49 4.62 8.64
CA TYR A 78 9.78 3.66 7.57
C TYR A 78 9.76 2.20 8.10
N LEU A 79 10.34 1.96 9.28
CA LEU A 79 10.25 0.64 9.94
C LEU A 79 8.81 0.26 10.29
N ALA A 80 7.96 1.20 10.68
CA ALA A 80 6.54 0.93 10.90
C ALA A 80 5.85 0.45 9.61
N MET A 81 6.17 1.07 8.46
CA MET A 81 5.67 0.63 7.15
C MET A 81 6.12 -0.81 6.82
N VAL A 82 7.41 -1.10 6.99
CA VAL A 82 7.98 -2.43 6.73
C VAL A 82 7.36 -3.49 7.65
N ASN A 83 7.24 -3.21 8.95
CA ASN A 83 6.64 -4.14 9.90
C ASN A 83 5.17 -4.42 9.59
N ALA A 84 4.39 -3.39 9.25
CA ALA A 84 3.01 -3.56 8.84
C ALA A 84 2.89 -4.38 7.54
N ALA A 85 3.82 -4.20 6.60
CA ALA A 85 3.89 -5.00 5.38
C ALA A 85 4.19 -6.48 5.66
N ILE A 86 5.10 -6.78 6.59
CA ILE A 86 5.41 -8.16 7.01
C ILE A 86 4.20 -8.79 7.72
N GLU A 87 3.51 -8.03 8.56
CA GLU A 87 2.34 -8.49 9.32
C GLU A 87 1.14 -8.80 8.42
N HIS A 88 0.81 -7.92 7.47
CA HIS A 88 -0.42 -7.99 6.68
C HIS A 88 -0.22 -8.45 5.22
N GLY A 89 1.03 -8.49 4.73
CA GLY A 89 1.37 -8.75 3.33
C GLY A 89 1.45 -10.22 2.95
N LYS A 90 1.14 -11.14 3.87
CA LYS A 90 1.05 -12.56 3.54
C LYS A 90 -0.09 -12.81 2.56
N TYR A 91 0.24 -13.53 1.50
CA TYR A 91 -0.71 -14.06 0.53
C TYR A 91 -1.34 -15.32 1.11
N ILE A 92 -2.65 -15.46 0.91
CA ILE A 92 -3.33 -16.73 1.15
C ILE A 92 -2.86 -17.64 0.01
N LYS A 93 -2.09 -18.68 0.35
CA LYS A 93 -1.78 -19.74 -0.63
C LYS A 93 -3.05 -20.55 -0.79
N GLU A 94 -3.67 -20.49 -1.97
CA GLU A 94 -4.55 -21.57 -2.39
C GLU A 94 -3.67 -22.80 -2.64
N GLY A 95 -4.05 -23.92 -2.01
CA GLY A 95 -3.35 -25.20 -2.09
C GLY A 95 -3.63 -25.94 -3.39
#